data_AF-A0A1H0VSK2-F1
#
_entry.id   AF-A0A1H0VSK2-F1
#
_cell.length_a   1.000
_cell.length_b   1.000
_cell.length_c   1.000
_cell.angle_alpha   90.00
_cell.angle_beta   90.00
_cell.angle_gamma   90.00
#
_symmetry.space_group_name_H-M   'P 1'
#
loop_
_entity.id
_entity.type
_entity.pdbx_description
1 polymer ?
#
loop_
_entity_poly.entity_id
_entity_poly.type
_entity_poly.pdbx_seq_one_letter_code
_entity_poly.pdbx_strand_id
1 'polypeptide(L)'
;MSRLRRAAGLTGMVLTAAALFSFTGPPAQADPGICIDHVMENGYKATANVLKACKVAKTGKSDDVRTCRRMLHAEGVRSAVASHACRIASRPERSS
;
A
#
# COMPACT_ATOMS: atom_id res chain seq x y z
N MET A 1 58.87 1.26 32.45
CA MET A 1 57.78 0.80 33.33
C MET A 1 56.63 1.81 33.29
N SER A 2 55.40 1.33 33.41
CA SER A 2 54.10 2.04 33.49
C SER A 2 53.40 2.29 32.15
N ARG A 3 52.09 2.05 31.96
CA ARG A 3 50.99 1.40 32.71
C ARG A 3 49.88 1.12 31.67
N LEU A 4 49.11 0.05 31.90
CA LEU A 4 47.94 -0.35 31.10
C LEU A 4 46.91 0.76 30.92
N ARG A 5 46.21 0.76 29.77
CA ARG A 5 44.75 0.89 29.72
C ARG A 5 44.15 -0.04 28.66
N ARG A 6 43.32 -0.97 29.13
CA ARG A 6 42.37 -1.77 28.33
C ARG A 6 41.22 -0.86 27.87
N ALA A 7 40.84 -0.97 26.61
CA ALA A 7 39.52 -0.65 26.07
C ALA A 7 39.35 -1.62 24.88
N ALA A 8 38.56 -2.70 24.96
CA ALA A 8 37.10 -2.75 25.04
C ALA A 8 36.47 -1.84 23.99
N GLY A 9 36.02 -2.41 22.87
CA GLY A 9 35.30 -1.64 21.86
C GLY A 9 34.99 -2.40 20.59
N LEU A 10 33.84 -3.09 20.61
CA LEU A 10 32.99 -3.45 19.48
C LEU A 10 33.56 -4.37 18.40
N THR A 11 33.17 -5.64 18.55
CA THR A 11 32.70 -6.52 17.48
C THR A 11 31.88 -5.74 16.45
N GLY A 12 32.52 -5.43 15.31
CA GLY A 12 31.82 -4.93 14.13
C GLY A 12 30.92 -6.04 13.59
N MET A 13 29.61 -5.84 13.69
CA MET A 13 28.61 -6.68 13.07
C MET A 13 28.89 -6.77 11.57
N VAL A 14 29.05 -8.00 11.08
CA VAL A 14 29.07 -8.34 9.66
C VAL A 14 27.73 -7.89 9.08
N LEU A 15 27.76 -6.87 8.20
CA LEU A 15 26.62 -6.54 7.35
C LEU A 15 26.32 -7.75 6.48
N THR A 16 25.28 -8.50 6.82
CA THR A 16 24.65 -9.44 5.90
C THR A 16 24.04 -8.61 4.77
N ALA A 17 24.66 -8.72 3.59
CA ALA A 17 24.11 -8.25 2.34
C ALA A 17 22.78 -8.99 2.10
N ALA A 18 21.68 -8.38 2.50
CA ALA A 18 20.35 -8.81 2.11
C ALA A 18 20.18 -8.46 0.63
N ALA A 19 20.47 -9.44 -0.23
CA ALA A 19 20.00 -9.47 -1.59
C ALA A 19 18.46 -9.49 -1.58
N LEU A 20 17.84 -8.32 -1.54
CA LEU A 20 16.40 -8.19 -1.77
C LEU A 20 16.21 -7.74 -3.21
N PHE A 21 16.09 -8.76 -4.06
CA PHE A 21 15.24 -8.82 -5.24
C PHE A 21 15.05 -7.49 -5.95
N SER A 22 15.80 -7.33 -7.05
CA SER A 22 15.39 -6.48 -8.17
C SER A 22 14.01 -6.94 -8.65
N PHE A 23 12.95 -6.44 -8.00
CA PHE A 23 11.60 -6.51 -8.52
C PHE A 23 11.55 -5.58 -9.73
N THR A 24 11.97 -6.09 -10.89
CA THR A 24 11.49 -5.63 -12.18
C THR A 24 10.05 -6.09 -12.35
N GLY A 25 9.18 -5.66 -11.42
CA GLY A 25 7.75 -5.87 -11.50
C GLY A 25 7.19 -5.08 -12.69
N PRO A 26 6.15 -5.61 -13.39
CA PRO A 26 5.44 -4.85 -14.40
C PRO A 26 5.03 -3.48 -13.84
N PRO A 27 4.99 -2.42 -14.66
CA PRO A 27 4.82 -1.04 -14.20
C PRO A 27 3.68 -0.99 -13.20
N ALA A 28 3.99 -0.59 -11.96
CA ALA A 28 3.15 -0.64 -10.77
C ALA A 28 1.68 -0.39 -11.11
N GLN A 29 0.98 -1.46 -11.49
CA GLN A 29 -0.42 -1.35 -11.83
C GLN A 29 -1.10 -1.20 -10.50
N ALA A 30 -1.77 -0.06 -10.28
CA ALA A 30 -2.37 0.31 -9.02
C ALA A 30 -2.94 -0.91 -8.29
N ASP A 31 -2.28 -1.28 -7.20
CA ASP A 31 -2.62 -2.52 -6.54
C ASP A 31 -4.01 -2.33 -5.92
N PRO A 32 -5.01 -3.16 -6.28
CA PRO A 32 -6.34 -3.03 -5.71
C PRO A 32 -6.32 -3.26 -4.19
N GLY A 33 -5.28 -3.90 -3.65
CA GLY A 33 -5.03 -4.06 -2.22
C GLY A 33 -4.96 -2.73 -1.49
N ILE A 34 -4.30 -1.70 -2.02
CA ILE A 34 -4.24 -0.37 -1.35
C ILE A 34 -5.65 0.21 -1.10
N CYS A 35 -6.59 0.00 -2.02
CA CYS A 35 -7.99 0.42 -1.82
C CYS A 35 -8.72 -0.46 -0.80
N ILE A 36 -8.48 -1.77 -0.83
CA ILE A 36 -9.09 -2.72 0.10
C ILE A 36 -8.58 -2.47 1.53
N ASP A 37 -7.28 -2.31 1.68
CA ASP A 37 -6.60 -2.02 2.95
C ASP A 37 -7.14 -0.73 3.54
N HIS A 38 -7.22 0.36 2.75
CA HIS A 38 -7.79 1.61 3.25
C HIS A 38 -9.26 1.46 3.71
N VAL A 39 -10.06 0.68 2.99
CA VAL A 39 -11.45 0.41 3.39
C VAL A 39 -11.47 -0.39 4.70
N MET A 40 -10.60 -1.39 4.85
CA MET A 40 -10.49 -2.21 6.06
C MET A 40 -9.96 -1.43 7.27
N GLU A 41 -8.95 -0.59 7.09
CA GLU A 41 -8.38 0.29 8.12
C GLU A 41 -9.42 1.27 8.69
N ASN A 42 -10.42 1.65 7.88
CA ASN A 42 -11.54 2.48 8.30
C ASN A 42 -12.70 1.68 8.93
N GLY A 43 -12.51 0.38 9.22
CA GLY A 43 -13.45 -0.46 9.93
C GLY A 43 -14.52 -1.13 9.07
N TYR A 44 -14.36 -1.14 7.74
CA TYR A 44 -15.29 -1.80 6.82
C TYR A 44 -14.81 -3.20 6.45
N LYS A 45 -15.75 -4.07 6.06
CA LYS A 45 -15.42 -5.43 5.63
C LYS A 45 -15.02 -5.44 4.15
N ALA A 46 -14.00 -6.22 3.81
CA ALA A 46 -13.65 -6.52 2.42
C ALA A 46 -14.63 -7.55 1.82
N THR A 47 -15.82 -7.09 1.44
CA THR A 47 -16.79 -7.92 0.73
C THR A 47 -16.38 -8.11 -0.74
N ALA A 48 -16.99 -9.07 -1.42
CA ALA A 48 -16.78 -9.27 -2.86
C ALA A 48 -17.06 -8.01 -3.70
N ASN A 49 -18.02 -7.19 -3.26
CA ASN A 49 -18.35 -5.92 -3.91
C ASN A 49 -17.29 -4.84 -3.65
N VAL A 50 -16.69 -4.80 -2.46
CA VAL A 50 -15.53 -3.94 -2.17
C VAL A 50 -14.33 -4.32 -3.04
N LEU A 51 -14.01 -5.61 -3.14
CA LEU A 51 -12.96 -6.14 -4.03
C LEU A 51 -13.21 -5.74 -5.49
N LYS A 52 -14.44 -5.90 -5.97
CA LYS A 52 -14.85 -5.50 -7.31
C LYS A 52 -14.75 -3.99 -7.52
N ALA A 53 -15.17 -3.19 -6.55
CA ALA A 53 -15.07 -1.74 -6.59
C ALA A 53 -13.62 -1.26 -6.76
N CYS A 54 -12.72 -1.77 -5.92
CA CYS A 54 -11.30 -1.45 -5.96
C CYS A 54 -10.65 -1.91 -7.27
N LYS A 55 -11.03 -3.08 -7.80
CA LYS A 55 -10.55 -3.56 -9.10
C LYS A 55 -10.99 -2.67 -10.27
N VAL A 56 -12.20 -2.11 -10.22
CA VAL A 56 -12.69 -1.18 -11.25
C VAL A 56 -11.93 0.14 -11.20
N ALA A 57 -11.68 0.71 -10.02
CA ALA A 57 -10.93 1.97 -9.90
C ALA A 57 -9.50 1.92 -10.46
N LYS A 58 -8.87 0.73 -10.49
CA LYS A 58 -7.52 0.49 -11.02
C LYS A 58 -7.30 0.98 -12.45
N THR A 59 -8.35 1.05 -13.27
CA THR A 59 -8.24 1.49 -14.67
C THR A 59 -7.85 2.97 -14.80
N GLY A 60 -7.98 3.76 -13.72
CA GLY A 60 -7.68 5.19 -13.69
C GLY A 60 -8.71 6.07 -14.41
N LYS A 61 -9.74 5.48 -15.04
CA LYS A 61 -10.78 6.24 -15.76
C LYS A 61 -11.72 6.91 -14.78
N SER A 62 -12.12 8.15 -15.06
CA SER A 62 -13.01 8.91 -14.18
C SER A 62 -14.36 8.22 -13.94
N ASP A 63 -14.90 7.55 -14.95
CA ASP A 63 -16.16 6.79 -14.82
C ASP A 63 -16.01 5.54 -13.96
N ASP A 64 -14.85 4.88 -14.03
CA ASP A 64 -14.56 3.72 -13.21
C ASP A 64 -14.36 4.12 -11.73
N VAL A 65 -13.71 5.26 -11.48
CA VAL A 65 -13.62 5.85 -10.13
C VAL A 65 -15.01 6.20 -9.59
N ARG A 66 -15.89 6.75 -10.44
CA ARG A 66 -17.29 7.04 -10.05
C ARG A 66 -18.04 5.76 -9.72
N THR A 67 -17.84 4.70 -10.51
CA THR A 67 -18.46 3.39 -10.30
C THR A 67 -17.96 2.74 -9.02
N CYS A 68 -16.66 2.80 -8.75
CA CYS A 68 -16.06 2.37 -7.48
C CYS A 68 -16.72 3.04 -6.28
N ARG A 69 -16.87 4.38 -6.31
CA ARG A 69 -17.51 5.13 -5.20
C ARG A 69 -18.94 4.69 -4.96
N ARG A 70 -19.73 4.45 -6.02
CA ARG A 70 -21.11 3.97 -5.92
C ARG A 70 -21.18 2.57 -5.32
N MET A 71 -20.31 1.67 -5.76
CA MET A 71 -20.24 0.30 -5.24
C MET A 71 -19.88 0.29 -3.76
N LEU A 72 -18.85 1.04 -3.33
CA LEU A 72 -18.48 1.15 -1.92
C LEU A 72 -19.61 1.78 -1.08
N HIS A 73 -20.30 2.78 -1.61
CA HIS A 73 -21.44 3.38 -0.92
C HIS A 73 -22.62 2.40 -0.75
N ALA A 74 -22.86 1.53 -1.75
CA ALA A 74 -23.87 0.47 -1.64
C ALA A 74 -23.54 -0.56 -0.55
N GLU A 75 -22.26 -0.75 -0.25
CA GLU A 75 -21.76 -1.57 0.86
C GLU A 75 -21.79 -0.85 2.23
N GLY A 76 -22.32 0.38 2.28
CA GLY A 76 -22.38 1.19 3.50
C GLY A 76 -21.07 1.88 3.86
N VAL A 77 -20.07 1.89 2.97
CA VAL A 77 -18.83 2.64 3.17
C VAL A 77 -19.13 4.14 3.11
N ARG A 78 -18.67 4.90 4.10
CA ARG A 78 -18.84 6.36 4.13
C ARG A 78 -18.26 6.99 2.87
N SER A 79 -18.97 7.97 2.32
CA SER A 79 -18.59 8.69 1.10
C SER A 79 -17.16 9.23 1.10
N ALA A 80 -16.65 9.70 2.24
CA ALA A 80 -15.28 10.19 2.37
C ALA A 80 -14.25 9.06 2.17
N VAL A 81 -14.43 7.93 2.86
CA VAL A 81 -13.56 6.74 2.77
C VAL A 81 -13.62 6.15 1.37
N ALA A 82 -14.83 5.99 0.81
CA ALA A 82 -15.00 5.51 -0.56
C ALA A 82 -14.31 6.42 -1.60
N SER A 83 -14.41 7.74 -1.43
CA SER A 83 -13.77 8.70 -2.34
C SER A 83 -12.26 8.75 -2.22
N HIS A 84 -11.72 8.42 -1.05
CA HIS A 84 -10.28 8.33 -0.82
C HIS A 84 -9.75 7.01 -1.40
N ALA A 85 -10.36 5.87 -1.03
CA ALA A 85 -10.02 4.53 -1.49
C ALA A 85 -9.99 4.41 -3.03
N CYS A 86 -11.05 4.88 -3.71
CA CYS A 86 -11.10 4.82 -5.17
C CYS A 86 -10.07 5.76 -5.84
N ARG A 87 -9.66 6.83 -5.16
CA ARG A 87 -8.68 7.79 -5.71
C ARG A 87 -7.27 7.23 -5.64
N ILE A 88 -6.89 6.66 -4.49
CA ILE A 88 -5.59 5.99 -4.31
C ILE A 88 -5.46 4.77 -5.24
N ALA A 89 -6.54 4.01 -5.46
CA ALA A 89 -6.55 2.94 -6.47
C ALA A 89 -6.47 3.44 -7.92
N SER A 90 -6.96 4.65 -8.21
CA SER A 90 -6.90 5.20 -9.58
C SER A 90 -5.57 5.85 -9.94
N ARG A 91 -4.78 6.20 -8.92
CA ARG A 91 -3.49 6.87 -9.03
C ARG A 91 -2.56 6.20 -8.02
N PRO A 92 -1.95 5.05 -8.36
CA PRO A 92 -0.83 4.60 -7.56
C PRO A 92 0.18 5.73 -7.66
N GLU A 93 0.59 6.29 -6.52
CA GLU A 93 1.69 7.23 -6.52
C GLU A 93 2.83 6.61 -7.34
N ARG A 94 3.29 7.34 -8.36
CA ARG A 94 4.59 7.03 -8.95
C ARG A 94 5.58 7.20 -7.79
N SER A 95 5.99 6.11 -7.17
CA SER A 95 7.23 6.07 -6.42
C SER A 95 8.33 6.54 -7.36
N SER A 96 8.71 7.81 -7.22
CA SER A 96 9.91 8.40 -7.82
C SER A 96 11.13 8.04 -6.99
#